data_AF-A0A926HDK2-F1
#
_entry.id   AF-A0A926HDK2-F1
#
_cell.length_a   1.000
_cell.length_b   1.000
_cell.length_c   1.000
_cell.angle_alpha   90.00
_cell.angle_beta   90.00
_cell.angle_gamma   90.00
#
_symmetry.space_group_name_H-M   'P 1'
#
loop_
_entity.id
_entity.type
_entity.pdbx_description
1 polymer ?
#
loop_
_entity_poly.entity_id
_entity_poly.type
_entity_poly.pdbx_seq_one_letter_code
_entity_poly.pdbx_strand_id
1 'polypeptide(L)'
;MLAQLSRYGLCAAVALAGVANQRRYRMATTWLPHVAMNSFALLLPELLRIVPRPRRPHELVAAGLATLDALVCENPRYIGYIAPLSAGYLLSHPDFNIYKGAWAELKLAGLGLDAVPHGATAFALATLSGDTIEQFAQQLPAGSPSSELVAWWAKRPVLFGAVVVALATLAWEAGEYRIHLHELAQRGDASQINMQWSAADTVADLAANALGCGAAAVWRQARA
;
A
#
# COMPACT_ATOMS: atom_id res chain seq x y z
N MET A 1 18.30 7.21 -12.19
CA MET A 1 17.49 7.68 -13.32
C MET A 1 16.30 6.75 -13.62
N LEU A 2 16.51 5.46 -13.93
CA LEU A 2 15.40 4.54 -14.28
C LEU A 2 14.30 4.47 -13.22
N ALA A 3 14.64 4.27 -11.94
CA ALA A 3 13.65 4.20 -10.86
C ALA A 3 12.81 5.48 -10.68
N GLN A 4 13.38 6.66 -10.98
CA GLN A 4 12.63 7.92 -10.94
C GLN A 4 11.66 8.01 -12.11
N LEU A 5 12.11 7.68 -13.32
CA LEU A 5 11.25 7.63 -14.51
C LEU A 5 10.09 6.64 -14.32
N SER A 6 10.35 5.47 -13.71
CA SER A 6 9.28 4.51 -13.38
C SER A 6 8.27 5.08 -12.40
N ARG A 7 8.69 5.78 -11.33
CA ARG A 7 7.77 6.43 -10.40
C ARG A 7 6.91 7.51 -11.06
N TYR A 8 7.52 8.36 -11.89
CA TYR A 8 6.77 9.40 -12.61
C TYR A 8 5.82 8.82 -13.66
N GLY A 9 6.25 7.76 -14.35
CA GLY A 9 5.39 7.02 -15.28
C GLY A 9 4.18 6.41 -14.57
N LEU A 10 4.38 5.75 -13.43
CA LEU A 10 3.29 5.22 -12.61
C LEU A 10 2.39 6.33 -12.07
N CYS A 11 2.95 7.47 -11.66
CA CYS A 11 2.16 8.61 -11.18
C CYS A 11 1.24 9.16 -12.28
N ALA A 12 1.76 9.29 -13.51
CA ALA A 12 0.97 9.69 -14.66
C ALA A 12 -0.11 8.65 -14.99
N ALA A 13 0.23 7.36 -14.96
CA ALA A 13 -0.74 6.29 -15.20
C ALA A 13 -1.88 6.30 -14.17
N VAL A 14 -1.55 6.47 -12.88
CA VAL A 14 -2.52 6.60 -11.78
C VAL A 14 -3.45 7.79 -12.00
N ALA A 15 -2.90 8.94 -12.40
CA ALA A 15 -3.70 10.11 -12.71
C ALA A 15 -4.67 9.86 -13.89
N LEU A 16 -4.21 9.19 -14.95
CA LEU A 16 -5.04 8.82 -16.10
C LEU A 16 -6.17 7.86 -15.69
N ALA A 17 -5.86 6.83 -14.91
CA ALA A 17 -6.87 5.91 -14.35
C ALA A 17 -7.87 6.66 -13.46
N GLY A 18 -7.41 7.67 -12.70
CA GLY A 18 -8.25 8.59 -11.94
C GLY A 18 -9.23 9.38 -12.80
N VAL A 19 -8.75 9.99 -13.87
CA VAL A 19 -9.60 10.73 -14.82
C VAL A 19 -10.63 9.80 -15.46
N ALA A 20 -10.24 8.59 -15.86
CA ALA A 20 -11.15 7.62 -16.44
C ALA A 20 -12.26 7.21 -15.44
N ASN A 21 -11.88 6.87 -14.21
CA ASN A 21 -12.82 6.53 -13.14
C ASN A 21 -13.76 7.71 -12.82
N GLN A 22 -13.23 8.92 -12.73
CA GLN A 22 -14.00 10.14 -12.49
C GLN A 22 -15.05 10.37 -13.59
N ARG A 23 -14.67 10.19 -14.87
CA ARG A 23 -15.59 10.36 -16.01
C ARG A 23 -16.68 9.28 -16.03
N ARG A 24 -16.33 8.02 -15.75
CA ARG A 24 -17.25 6.87 -15.80
C ARG A 24 -18.27 6.90 -14.67
N TYR A 25 -17.79 6.99 -13.43
CA TYR A 25 -18.63 6.81 -12.24
C TYR A 25 -19.11 8.12 -11.65
N ARG A 26 -18.41 9.24 -11.89
CA ARG A 26 -18.75 10.56 -11.34
C ARG A 26 -18.91 10.56 -9.81
N MET A 27 -18.12 9.72 -9.12
CA MET A 27 -18.06 9.59 -7.66
C MET A 27 -16.63 9.84 -7.20
N ALA A 28 -16.41 10.81 -6.33
CA ALA A 28 -15.06 11.14 -5.83
C ALA A 28 -14.50 10.12 -4.83
N THR A 29 -15.38 9.34 -4.22
CA THR A 29 -15.14 8.49 -3.06
C THR A 29 -14.11 7.38 -3.27
N THR A 30 -13.92 6.89 -4.51
CA THR A 30 -12.91 5.87 -4.81
C THR A 30 -11.69 6.44 -5.55
N TRP A 31 -11.87 7.21 -6.63
CA TRP A 31 -10.73 7.63 -7.45
C TRP A 31 -9.85 8.66 -6.74
N LEU A 32 -10.43 9.58 -5.96
CA LEU A 32 -9.66 10.66 -5.33
C LEU A 32 -8.73 10.11 -4.23
N PRO A 33 -9.18 9.28 -3.28
CA PRO A 33 -8.28 8.67 -2.30
C PRO A 33 -7.17 7.86 -2.96
N HIS A 34 -7.47 7.06 -3.99
CA HIS A 34 -6.45 6.27 -4.68
C HIS A 34 -5.43 7.13 -5.41
N VAL A 35 -5.86 8.16 -6.15
CA VAL A 35 -4.95 9.09 -6.82
C VAL A 35 -4.08 9.81 -5.78
N ALA A 36 -4.68 10.30 -4.69
CA ALA A 36 -3.96 11.02 -3.65
C ALA A 36 -2.92 10.12 -2.94
N MET A 37 -3.32 8.94 -2.47
CA MET A 37 -2.42 8.01 -1.77
C MET A 37 -1.30 7.50 -2.67
N ASN A 38 -1.62 7.09 -3.91
CA ASN A 38 -0.60 6.63 -4.85
C ASN A 38 0.36 7.76 -5.22
N SER A 39 -0.15 8.96 -5.53
CA SER A 39 0.71 10.10 -5.85
C SER A 39 1.61 10.47 -4.68
N PHE A 40 1.08 10.45 -3.45
CA PHE A 40 1.87 10.69 -2.24
C PHE A 40 2.98 9.65 -2.08
N ALA A 41 2.67 8.36 -2.16
CA ALA A 41 3.66 7.29 -2.05
C ALA A 41 4.70 7.35 -3.19
N LEU A 42 4.27 7.59 -4.43
CA LEU A 42 5.13 7.69 -5.60
C LEU A 42 6.04 8.91 -5.56
N LEU A 43 5.62 10.02 -4.96
CA LEU A 43 6.39 11.28 -4.87
C LEU A 43 7.04 11.48 -3.50
N LEU A 44 6.87 10.54 -2.56
CA LEU A 44 7.41 10.64 -1.20
C LEU A 44 8.91 10.96 -1.16
N PRO A 45 9.79 10.35 -1.98
CA PRO A 45 11.21 10.71 -2.02
C PRO A 45 11.45 12.20 -2.34
N GLU A 46 10.72 12.80 -3.27
CA GLU A 46 10.85 14.22 -3.59
C GLU A 46 10.29 15.09 -2.47
N LEU A 47 9.14 14.72 -1.91
CA LEU A 47 8.54 15.42 -0.77
C LEU A 47 9.49 15.46 0.43
N LEU A 48 10.15 14.34 0.75
CA LEU A 48 11.11 14.27 1.86
C LEU A 48 12.39 15.08 1.62
N ARG A 49 12.80 15.27 0.36
CA ARG A 49 13.97 16.09 0.02
C ARG A 49 13.71 17.59 0.14
N ILE A 50 12.47 18.02 -0.07
CA ILE A 50 12.09 19.45 0.02
C ILE A 50 11.66 19.86 1.42
N VAL A 51 11.27 18.91 2.29
CA VAL A 51 10.88 19.22 3.67
C VAL A 51 12.11 19.68 4.48
N PRO A 52 12.08 20.90 5.05
CA PRO A 52 13.17 21.41 5.86
C PRO A 52 13.44 20.48 7.06
N ARG A 53 14.70 20.13 7.26
CA ARG A 53 15.10 19.29 8.40
C ARG A 53 15.30 20.15 9.65
N PRO A 54 14.82 19.72 10.82
CA PRO A 54 15.11 20.42 12.07
C PRO A 54 16.63 20.41 12.32
N ARG A 55 17.19 21.52 12.81
CA ARG A 55 18.63 21.62 13.12
C ARG A 55 19.04 20.76 14.31
N ARG A 56 18.11 20.52 15.24
CA ARG A 56 18.31 19.73 16.47
C ARG A 56 17.06 18.86 16.72
N PRO A 57 16.86 17.81 15.92
CA PRO A 57 15.73 16.90 16.14
C PRO A 57 15.87 16.19 17.49
N HIS A 58 14.73 15.93 18.14
CA HIS A 58 14.66 14.92 19.19
C HIS A 58 15.09 13.55 18.63
N GLU A 59 15.67 12.69 19.46
CA GLU A 59 16.28 11.42 19.04
C GLU A 59 15.34 10.54 18.19
N LEU A 60 14.08 10.37 18.61
CA LEU A 60 13.07 9.62 17.84
C LEU A 60 12.82 10.22 16.46
N VAL A 61 12.80 11.55 16.36
CA VAL A 61 12.62 12.26 15.09
C VAL A 61 13.85 12.09 14.22
N ALA A 62 15.05 12.17 14.81
CA ALA A 62 16.31 11.95 14.10
C ALA A 62 16.35 10.53 13.50
N ALA A 63 16.04 9.51 14.31
CA ALA A 63 16.00 8.12 13.87
C ALA A 63 14.94 7.88 12.78
N GLY A 64 13.77 8.51 12.91
CA GLY A 64 12.70 8.41 11.92
C GLY A 64 13.10 9.03 10.59
N LEU A 65 13.70 10.24 10.62
CA LEU A 65 14.20 10.91 9.42
C LEU A 65 15.31 10.11 8.75
N ALA A 66 16.27 9.58 9.50
CA ALA A 66 17.34 8.73 8.98
C ALA A 66 16.80 7.43 8.36
N THR A 67 15.76 6.84 8.96
CA THR A 67 15.09 5.64 8.42
C THR A 67 14.38 5.94 7.09
N LEU A 68 13.66 7.07 7.03
CA LEU A 68 13.00 7.53 5.81
C LEU A 68 14.03 7.81 4.71
N ASP A 69 15.15 8.45 5.04
CA ASP A 69 16.19 8.73 4.07
C ASP A 69 16.78 7.42 3.52
N ALA A 70 17.11 6.46 4.38
CA ALA A 70 17.65 5.16 3.97
C ALA A 70 16.67 4.34 3.12
N LEU A 71 15.40 4.23 3.51
CA LEU A 71 14.43 3.34 2.85
C LEU A 71 13.63 3.97 1.72
N VAL A 72 13.51 5.29 1.67
CA VAL A 72 12.69 6.01 0.70
C VAL A 72 13.56 6.85 -0.24
N CYS A 73 14.45 7.67 0.32
CA CYS A 73 15.22 8.63 -0.49
C CYS A 73 16.41 7.98 -1.21
N GLU A 74 17.11 7.08 -0.53
CA GLU A 74 18.38 6.48 -0.96
C GLU A 74 18.21 5.07 -1.52
N ASN A 75 17.07 4.42 -1.28
CA ASN A 75 16.83 3.05 -1.73
C ASN A 75 16.33 3.01 -3.20
N PRO A 76 17.15 2.55 -4.16
CA PRO A 76 16.71 2.44 -5.56
C PRO A 76 15.59 1.40 -5.76
N ARG A 77 15.40 0.49 -4.79
CA ARG A 77 14.35 -0.54 -4.79
C ARG A 77 13.02 -0.04 -4.21
N TYR A 78 12.95 1.21 -3.72
CA TYR A 78 11.71 1.76 -3.13
C TYR A 78 10.50 1.62 -4.07
N ILE A 79 10.72 1.79 -5.37
CA ILE A 79 9.68 1.60 -6.39
C ILE A 79 9.05 0.20 -6.35
N GLY A 80 9.82 -0.84 -6.02
CA GLY A 80 9.31 -2.21 -5.89
C GLY A 80 8.34 -2.38 -4.73
N TYR A 81 8.43 -1.55 -3.69
CA TYR A 81 7.47 -1.60 -2.58
C TYR A 81 6.15 -0.89 -2.89
N ILE A 82 6.16 0.12 -3.74
CA ILE A 82 4.98 0.95 -4.02
C ILE A 82 4.28 0.60 -5.33
N ALA A 83 4.99 0.00 -6.29
CA ALA A 83 4.41 -0.38 -7.58
C ALA A 83 3.20 -1.32 -7.47
N PRO A 84 3.17 -2.32 -6.55
CA PRO A 84 1.99 -3.17 -6.39
C PRO A 84 0.72 -2.40 -6.01
N LEU A 85 0.83 -1.43 -5.10
CA LEU A 85 -0.29 -0.56 -4.70
C LEU A 85 -0.85 0.21 -5.91
N SER A 86 0.05 0.77 -6.74
CA SER A 86 -0.35 1.49 -7.94
C SER A 86 -0.95 0.56 -8.99
N ALA A 87 -0.39 -0.64 -9.16
CA ALA A 87 -0.89 -1.62 -10.12
C ALA A 87 -2.33 -2.03 -9.81
N GLY A 88 -2.68 -2.26 -8.53
CA GLY A 88 -4.06 -2.55 -8.13
C GLY A 88 -5.04 -1.47 -8.60
N TYR A 89 -4.69 -0.19 -8.38
CA TYR A 89 -5.54 0.90 -8.84
C TYR A 89 -5.57 1.05 -10.37
N LEU A 90 -4.46 0.84 -11.08
CA LEU A 90 -4.45 0.86 -12.55
C LEU A 90 -5.37 -0.21 -13.15
N LEU A 91 -5.44 -1.37 -12.50
CA LEU A 91 -6.31 -2.47 -12.90
C LEU A 91 -7.78 -2.24 -12.50
N SER A 92 -8.10 -1.15 -11.80
CA SER A 92 -9.49 -0.70 -11.58
C SER A 92 -10.04 0.13 -12.76
N HIS A 93 -9.29 0.30 -13.85
CA HIS A 93 -9.70 1.12 -14.99
C HIS A 93 -11.08 0.70 -15.53
N PRO A 94 -12.00 1.64 -15.85
CA PRO A 94 -13.35 1.31 -16.30
C PRO A 94 -13.47 0.31 -17.46
N ASP A 95 -12.48 0.27 -18.34
CA ASP A 95 -12.48 -0.58 -19.54
C ASP A 95 -11.98 -2.02 -19.28
N PHE A 96 -11.26 -2.26 -18.18
CA PHE A 96 -10.68 -3.58 -17.83
C PHE A 96 -10.61 -3.77 -16.31
N ASN A 97 -11.73 -3.52 -15.65
CA ASN A 97 -11.80 -3.45 -14.19
C ASN A 97 -11.74 -4.85 -13.56
N ILE A 98 -10.68 -5.18 -12.84
CA ILE A 98 -10.55 -6.49 -12.17
C ILE A 98 -11.53 -6.71 -11.01
N TYR A 99 -12.21 -5.65 -10.57
CA TYR A 99 -13.21 -5.67 -9.51
C TYR A 99 -14.65 -5.65 -10.06
N LYS A 100 -14.84 -5.46 -11.38
CA LYS A 100 -16.18 -5.45 -12.02
C LYS A 100 -16.24 -6.04 -13.43
N GLY A 101 -17.40 -6.60 -13.75
CA GLY A 101 -17.70 -7.12 -15.07
C GLY A 101 -16.87 -8.36 -15.39
N ALA A 102 -16.65 -8.63 -16.68
CA ALA A 102 -16.07 -9.88 -17.15
C ALA A 102 -14.68 -10.20 -16.55
N TRP A 103 -13.88 -9.19 -16.23
CA TRP A 103 -12.55 -9.39 -15.64
C TRP A 103 -12.60 -9.83 -14.17
N ALA A 104 -13.59 -9.38 -13.41
CA ALA A 104 -13.79 -9.80 -12.02
C ALA A 104 -14.31 -11.23 -11.89
N GLU A 105 -14.93 -11.75 -12.94
CA GLU A 105 -15.39 -13.14 -12.98
C GLU A 105 -14.25 -14.13 -13.24
N LEU A 106 -13.09 -13.65 -13.72
CA LEU A 106 -11.93 -14.49 -13.97
C LEU A 106 -11.29 -14.93 -12.66
N LYS A 107 -11.19 -16.25 -12.48
CA LYS A 107 -10.62 -16.87 -11.29
C LYS A 107 -9.45 -17.77 -11.63
N LEU A 108 -8.40 -17.70 -10.81
CA LEU A 108 -7.26 -18.61 -10.83
C LEU A 108 -7.16 -19.30 -9.47
N ALA A 109 -7.27 -20.64 -9.46
CA ALA A 109 -7.26 -21.44 -8.24
C ALA A 109 -8.29 -21.00 -7.18
N GLY A 110 -9.45 -20.49 -7.62
CA GLY A 110 -10.53 -20.02 -6.75
C GLY A 110 -10.42 -18.56 -6.28
N LEU A 111 -9.29 -17.88 -6.56
CA LEU A 111 -9.08 -16.46 -6.28
C LEU A 111 -9.35 -15.61 -7.53
N GLY A 112 -9.94 -14.43 -7.35
CA GLY A 112 -10.14 -13.46 -8.43
C GLY A 112 -8.81 -12.85 -8.92
N LEU A 113 -8.86 -12.09 -10.01
CA LEU A 113 -7.68 -11.39 -10.53
C LEU A 113 -7.19 -10.26 -9.61
N ASP A 114 -8.07 -9.71 -8.79
CA ASP A 114 -7.82 -8.77 -7.68
C ASP A 114 -6.97 -9.35 -6.55
N ALA A 115 -7.00 -10.67 -6.32
CA ALA A 115 -6.11 -11.31 -5.35
C ALA A 115 -4.63 -11.08 -5.66
N VAL A 116 -4.25 -10.89 -6.93
CA VAL A 116 -2.87 -10.61 -7.33
C VAL A 116 -2.37 -9.28 -6.78
N PRO A 117 -3.01 -8.12 -7.06
CA PRO A 117 -2.58 -6.85 -6.48
C PRO A 117 -2.72 -6.80 -4.95
N HIS A 118 -3.71 -7.48 -4.35
CA HIS A 118 -3.82 -7.57 -2.88
C HIS A 118 -2.62 -8.31 -2.28
N GLY A 119 -2.35 -9.54 -2.74
CA GLY A 119 -1.20 -10.32 -2.27
C GLY A 119 0.15 -9.64 -2.54
N ALA A 120 0.33 -9.01 -3.70
CA ALA A 120 1.55 -8.29 -4.03
C ALA A 120 1.74 -7.03 -3.17
N THR A 121 0.65 -6.30 -2.86
CA THR A 121 0.69 -5.14 -1.96
C THR A 121 0.98 -5.57 -0.52
N ALA A 122 0.35 -6.64 -0.04
CA ALA A 122 0.64 -7.19 1.28
C ALA A 122 2.09 -7.67 1.41
N PHE A 123 2.62 -8.37 0.40
CA PHE A 123 4.03 -8.76 0.34
C PHE A 123 4.95 -7.54 0.47
N ALA A 124 4.70 -6.52 -0.35
CA ALA A 124 5.52 -5.31 -0.38
C ALA A 124 5.45 -4.53 0.92
N LEU A 125 4.24 -4.36 1.48
CA LEU A 125 4.03 -3.66 2.74
C LEU A 125 4.66 -4.40 3.91
N ALA A 126 4.43 -5.71 4.05
CA ALA A 126 5.05 -6.51 5.10
C ALA A 126 6.59 -6.43 5.04
N THR A 127 7.15 -6.50 3.84
CA THR A 127 8.59 -6.40 3.64
C THR A 127 9.12 -5.02 4.01
N LEU A 128 8.51 -3.95 3.49
CA LEU A 128 8.91 -2.57 3.78
C LEU A 128 8.79 -2.26 5.26
N SER A 129 7.72 -2.69 5.93
CA SER A 129 7.53 -2.49 7.37
C SER A 129 8.57 -3.24 8.19
N GLY A 130 8.91 -4.48 7.81
CA GLY A 130 10.01 -5.23 8.41
C GLY A 130 11.36 -4.54 8.26
N ASP A 131 11.70 -4.08 7.05
CA ASP A 131 12.91 -3.30 6.79
C ASP A 131 12.90 -1.97 7.58
N THR A 132 11.73 -1.34 7.72
CA THR A 132 11.56 -0.08 8.46
C THR A 132 11.87 -0.25 9.93
N ILE A 133 11.34 -1.28 10.59
CA ILE A 133 11.55 -1.44 12.03
C ILE A 133 13.00 -1.85 12.35
N GLU A 134 13.63 -2.64 11.49
CA GLU A 134 15.04 -2.99 11.62
C GLU A 134 15.94 -1.76 11.43
N GLN A 135 15.71 -1.00 10.37
CA GLN A 135 16.46 0.23 10.10
C GLN A 135 16.27 1.23 11.25
N PHE A 136 15.04 1.43 11.70
CA PHE A 136 14.73 2.34 12.80
C PHE A 136 15.43 1.95 14.10
N ALA A 137 15.48 0.65 14.42
CA ALA A 137 16.19 0.16 15.59
C ALA A 137 17.70 0.46 15.54
N GLN A 138 18.31 0.44 14.36
CA GLN A 138 19.73 0.77 14.18
C GLN A 138 20.03 2.27 14.37
N GLN A 139 19.04 3.13 14.16
CA GLN A 139 19.20 4.59 14.27
C GLN A 139 18.89 5.12 15.68
N LEU A 140 18.28 4.31 16.56
CA LEU A 140 17.95 4.74 17.91
C LEU A 140 19.18 4.72 18.84
N PRO A 141 19.40 5.79 19.63
CA PRO A 141 20.44 5.80 20.65
C PRO A 141 20.24 4.69 21.70
N ALA A 142 21.35 4.06 22.10
CA ALA A 142 21.36 3.12 23.21
C ALA A 142 20.93 3.84 24.50
N GLY A 143 19.78 3.44 25.08
CA GLY A 143 19.22 4.06 26.28
C GLY A 143 17.95 4.91 26.06
N SER A 144 17.48 5.07 24.81
CA SER A 144 16.19 5.71 24.56
C SER A 144 15.04 4.92 25.23
N PRO A 145 14.03 5.56 25.84
CA PRO A 145 12.89 4.86 26.45
C PRO A 145 12.13 3.93 25.49
N SER A 146 12.19 4.21 24.18
CA SER A 146 11.55 3.39 23.15
C SER A 146 12.45 2.27 22.60
N SER A 147 13.73 2.24 22.97
CA SER A 147 14.72 1.32 22.41
C SER A 147 14.37 -0.14 22.66
N GLU A 148 13.86 -0.50 23.85
CA GLU A 148 13.50 -1.88 24.18
C GLU A 148 12.33 -2.39 23.33
N LEU A 149 11.26 -1.60 23.21
CA LEU A 149 10.08 -1.97 22.43
C LEU A 149 10.44 -2.08 20.94
N VAL A 150 11.20 -1.12 20.42
CA VAL A 150 11.63 -1.12 19.02
C VAL A 150 12.57 -2.30 18.75
N ALA A 151 13.53 -2.57 19.63
CA ALA A 151 14.42 -3.73 19.51
C ALA A 151 13.64 -5.05 19.59
N TRP A 152 12.58 -5.13 20.40
CA TRP A 152 11.71 -6.31 20.46
C TRP A 152 11.02 -6.58 19.12
N TRP A 153 10.51 -5.54 18.47
CA TRP A 153 9.89 -5.66 17.14
C TRP A 153 10.91 -5.89 16.03
N ALA A 154 12.07 -5.26 16.09
CA ALA A 154 13.15 -5.46 15.12
C ALA A 154 13.72 -6.89 15.14
N LYS A 155 13.60 -7.60 16.27
CA LYS A 155 13.88 -9.05 16.34
C LYS A 155 12.78 -9.92 15.72
N ARG A 156 11.64 -9.34 15.35
CA ARG A 156 10.45 -10.02 14.81
C ARG A 156 9.89 -9.26 13.60
N PRO A 157 10.72 -8.96 12.58
CA PRO A 157 10.31 -8.12 11.45
C PRO A 157 9.13 -8.71 10.67
N VAL A 158 9.06 -10.04 10.57
CA VAL A 158 7.94 -10.76 9.93
C VAL A 158 6.64 -10.52 10.68
N LEU A 159 6.65 -10.64 12.02
CA LEU A 159 5.46 -10.41 12.83
C LEU A 159 5.05 -8.94 12.77
N PHE A 160 6.01 -8.01 12.82
CA PHE A 160 5.73 -6.59 12.68
C PHE A 160 5.05 -6.28 11.34
N GLY A 161 5.62 -6.77 10.23
CA GLY A 161 5.04 -6.61 8.91
C GLY A 161 3.63 -7.20 8.80
N ALA A 162 3.41 -8.40 9.35
CA ALA A 162 2.09 -9.04 9.36
C ALA A 162 1.05 -8.23 10.16
N VAL A 163 1.44 -7.65 11.30
CA VAL A 163 0.57 -6.76 12.09
C VAL A 163 0.23 -5.50 11.30
N VAL A 164 1.21 -4.88 10.64
CA VAL A 164 0.96 -3.69 9.81
C VAL A 164 0.00 -4.01 8.66
N VAL A 165 0.20 -5.13 7.97
CA VAL A 165 -0.73 -5.57 6.91
C VAL A 165 -2.12 -5.81 7.47
N ALA A 166 -2.26 -6.53 8.58
CA ALA A 166 -3.57 -6.80 9.19
C ALA A 166 -4.33 -5.50 9.55
N LEU A 167 -3.63 -4.51 10.11
CA LEU A 167 -4.21 -3.20 10.42
C LEU A 167 -4.59 -2.43 9.15
N ALA A 168 -3.73 -2.47 8.12
CA ALA A 168 -4.01 -1.83 6.84
C ALA A 168 -5.22 -2.46 6.14
N THR A 169 -5.30 -3.79 6.10
CA THR A 169 -6.45 -4.52 5.55
C THR A 169 -7.72 -4.18 6.31
N LEU A 170 -7.70 -4.17 7.65
CA LEU A 170 -8.89 -3.79 8.42
C LEU A 170 -9.37 -2.38 8.09
N ALA A 171 -8.46 -1.40 8.01
CA ALA A 171 -8.79 -0.03 7.66
C ALA A 171 -9.33 0.08 6.23
N TRP A 172 -8.76 -0.68 5.30
CA TRP A 172 -9.15 -0.72 3.89
C TRP A 172 -10.56 -1.29 3.73
N GLU A 173 -10.81 -2.51 4.20
CA GLU A 173 -12.12 -3.19 4.12
C GLU A 173 -13.24 -2.37 4.77
N ALA A 174 -12.97 -1.80 5.95
CA ALA A 174 -13.92 -0.94 6.62
C ALA A 174 -14.21 0.35 5.82
N GLY A 175 -13.19 0.89 5.15
CA GLY A 175 -13.32 2.02 4.24
C GLY A 175 -14.17 1.67 3.02
N GLU A 176 -13.87 0.56 2.34
CA GLU A 176 -14.61 0.08 1.17
C GLU A 176 -16.07 -0.20 1.48
N TYR A 177 -16.35 -0.91 2.58
CA TYR A 177 -17.73 -1.15 3.03
C TYR A 177 -18.50 0.16 3.22
N ARG A 178 -17.89 1.15 3.89
CA ARG A 178 -18.53 2.45 4.13
C ARG A 178 -18.75 3.22 2.84
N ILE A 179 -17.78 3.21 1.93
CA ILE A 179 -17.90 3.86 0.63
C ILE A 179 -18.99 3.17 -0.20
N HIS A 180 -18.98 1.84 -0.27
CA HIS A 180 -19.98 1.05 -0.99
C HIS A 180 -21.40 1.41 -0.56
N LEU A 181 -21.68 1.39 0.75
CA LEU A 181 -23.00 1.80 1.27
C LEU A 181 -23.36 3.24 0.93
N HIS A 182 -22.40 4.16 1.04
CA HIS A 182 -22.62 5.57 0.74
C HIS A 182 -22.93 5.80 -0.74
N GLU A 183 -22.16 5.19 -1.65
CA GLU A 183 -22.38 5.31 -3.08
C GLU A 183 -23.69 4.64 -3.51
N LEU A 184 -24.00 3.47 -2.95
CA LEU A 184 -25.24 2.75 -3.24
C LEU A 184 -26.46 3.55 -2.79
N ALA A 185 -26.40 4.21 -1.62
CA ALA A 185 -27.46 5.09 -1.15
C ALA A 185 -27.68 6.30 -2.08
N GLN A 186 -26.63 6.79 -2.76
CA GLN A 186 -26.76 7.91 -3.71
C GLN A 186 -27.27 7.50 -5.09
N ARG A 187 -26.92 6.29 -5.56
CA ARG A 187 -27.22 5.86 -6.93
C ARG A 187 -28.41 4.91 -7.03
N GLY A 188 -28.70 4.17 -5.95
CA GLY A 188 -29.74 3.13 -5.93
C GLY A 188 -29.42 1.89 -6.78
N ASP A 189 -28.27 1.85 -7.44
CA ASP A 189 -27.88 0.79 -8.37
C ASP A 189 -26.37 0.51 -8.25
N ALA A 190 -26.02 -0.73 -7.90
CA ALA A 190 -24.66 -1.19 -7.75
C ALA A 190 -23.87 -1.14 -9.08
N SER A 191 -24.52 -1.17 -10.24
CA SER A 191 -23.80 -1.05 -11.52
C SER A 191 -23.24 0.36 -11.77
N GLN A 192 -23.72 1.36 -11.05
CA GLN A 192 -23.39 2.78 -11.24
C GLN A 192 -22.41 3.33 -10.20
N ILE A 193 -22.12 2.57 -9.14
CA ILE A 193 -21.18 2.97 -8.10
C ILE A 193 -19.77 2.53 -8.46
N ASN A 194 -18.76 3.17 -7.88
CA ASN A 194 -17.37 2.82 -8.11
C ASN A 194 -16.88 1.72 -7.16
N MET A 195 -17.23 1.77 -5.88
CA MET A 195 -16.81 0.77 -4.90
C MET A 195 -17.79 -0.40 -4.83
N GLN A 196 -17.29 -1.62 -5.05
CA GLN A 196 -18.01 -2.84 -4.72
C GLN A 196 -17.46 -3.38 -3.41
N TRP A 197 -18.33 -4.01 -2.63
CA TRP A 197 -17.91 -4.70 -1.43
C TRP A 197 -18.82 -5.89 -1.19
N SER A 198 -18.24 -7.02 -0.80
CA SER A 198 -19.01 -8.16 -0.32
C SER A 198 -18.19 -8.96 0.69
N ALA A 199 -18.87 -9.67 1.60
CA ALA A 199 -18.18 -10.52 2.57
C ALA A 199 -17.34 -11.63 1.91
N ALA A 200 -17.78 -12.16 0.76
CA ALA A 200 -17.04 -13.18 0.03
C ALA A 200 -15.73 -12.61 -0.56
N ASP A 201 -15.79 -11.39 -1.07
CA ASP A 201 -14.66 -10.64 -1.62
C ASP A 201 -13.63 -10.31 -0.53
N THR A 202 -14.09 -9.75 0.59
CA THR A 202 -13.26 -9.50 1.77
C THR A 202 -12.53 -10.76 2.25
N VAL A 203 -13.18 -11.93 2.22
CA VAL A 203 -12.51 -13.19 2.60
C VAL A 203 -11.42 -13.57 1.62
N ALA A 204 -11.65 -13.38 0.31
CA ALA A 204 -10.64 -13.60 -0.72
C ALA A 204 -9.45 -12.63 -0.55
N ASP A 205 -9.72 -11.36 -0.25
CA ASP A 205 -8.70 -10.34 -0.01
C ASP A 205 -7.88 -10.61 1.25
N LEU A 206 -8.52 -11.05 2.33
CA LEU A 206 -7.83 -11.51 3.54
C LEU A 206 -6.92 -12.70 3.24
N ALA A 207 -7.39 -13.66 2.44
CA ALA A 207 -6.58 -14.82 2.03
C ALA A 207 -5.40 -14.39 1.15
N ALA A 208 -5.62 -13.51 0.17
CA ALA A 208 -4.57 -12.96 -0.70
C ALA A 208 -3.52 -12.20 0.11
N ASN A 209 -3.94 -11.35 1.05
CA ASN A 209 -3.05 -10.61 1.93
C ASN A 209 -2.24 -11.55 2.84
N ALA A 210 -2.86 -12.61 3.38
CA ALA A 210 -2.17 -13.64 4.16
C ALA A 210 -1.10 -14.38 3.32
N LEU A 211 -1.40 -14.73 2.07
CA LEU A 211 -0.44 -15.32 1.14
C LEU A 211 0.73 -14.36 0.85
N GLY A 212 0.43 -13.07 0.65
CA GLY A 212 1.45 -12.02 0.48
C GLY A 212 2.38 -11.91 1.69
N CYS A 213 1.83 -11.90 2.91
CA CYS A 213 2.60 -11.93 4.16
C CYS A 213 3.45 -13.21 4.28
N GLY A 214 2.89 -14.38 3.92
CA GLY A 214 3.61 -15.64 3.91
C GLY A 214 4.80 -15.63 2.94
N ALA A 215 4.59 -15.11 1.73
CA ALA A 215 5.65 -14.92 0.75
C ALA A 215 6.74 -13.95 1.25
N ALA A 216 6.37 -12.88 1.95
CA ALA A 216 7.32 -11.95 2.56
C ALA A 216 8.15 -12.64 3.64
N ALA A 217 7.52 -13.47 4.48
CA ALA A 217 8.22 -14.25 5.50
C ALA A 217 9.26 -15.21 4.89
N VAL A 218 8.87 -15.97 3.86
CA VAL A 218 9.77 -16.90 3.14
C VAL A 218 10.92 -16.14 2.48
N TRP A 219 10.62 -15.03 1.81
CA TRP A 219 11.64 -14.20 1.15
C TRP A 219 12.65 -13.63 2.16
N ARG A 220 12.19 -13.18 3.33
CA ARG A 220 13.09 -12.68 4.38
C ARG A 220 13.97 -13.79 4.94
N GLN A 221 13.41 -14.98 5.18
CA GLN A 221 14.19 -16.14 5.64
C GLN A 221 15.27 -16.53 4.62
N ALA A 222 14.96 -16.48 3.32
CA ALA A 222 15.92 -16.78 2.26
C ALA A 222 17.06 -15.75 2.11
N ARG A 223 16.94 -14.57 2.75
CA ARG A 223 17.95 -13.50 2.73
C ARG A 223 18.82 -13.44 4.00
N ALA A 224 18.43 -14.14 5.06
CA ALA A 224 19.13 -14.18 6.34
C ALA A 224 20.25 -15.23 6.30
#